data_AF-A0A930AQ70-F1
#
_entry.id   AF-A0A930AQ70-F1
#
_cell.length_a   1.000
_cell.length_b   1.000
_cell.length_c   1.000
_cell.angle_alpha   90.00
_cell.angle_beta   90.00
_cell.angle_gamma   90.00
#
_symmetry.space_group_name_H-M   'P 1'
#
loop_
_entity.id
_entity.type
_entity.pdbx_description
1 polymer ?
#
loop_
_entity_poly.entity_id
_entity_poly.type
_entity_poly.pdbx_seq_one_letter_code
_entity_poly.pdbx_strand_id
1 'polypeptide(L)' 'MKTYFDWIVVKDKKQYLWLLALPLGLLKAILFDIHDKQMFNRLFETVMVVMVCVYFFIRFNSYSQFYNPNHPKPNDVK' A
#
# COMPACT_ATOMS: atom_id res chain seq x y z
N MET A 1 -14.76 16.02 -20.92
CA MET A 1 -14.12 14.75 -20.52
C MET A 1 -13.90 14.79 -19.03
N LYS A 2 -14.64 14.00 -18.24
CA LYS A 2 -14.36 13.84 -16.80
C LYS A 2 -13.36 12.70 -16.65
N THR A 3 -12.14 13.04 -16.27
CA THR A 3 -11.08 12.08 -15.90
C THR A 3 -11.42 11.52 -14.52
N TYR A 4 -12.13 10.40 -14.47
CA TYR A 4 -12.41 9.68 -13.21
C TYR A 4 -11.21 8.82 -12.84
N PHE A 5 -10.25 9.40 -12.14
CA PHE A 5 -9.26 8.66 -11.38
C PHE A 5 -9.73 8.53 -9.90
N ASP A 6 -10.93 7.99 -9.66
CA ASP A 6 -11.49 7.79 -8.31
C ASP A 6 -11.37 6.32 -7.81
N TRP A 7 -10.22 5.69 -8.06
CA TRP A 7 -10.01 4.24 -7.82
C TRP A 7 -9.27 3.93 -6.51
N ILE A 8 -8.94 4.95 -5.72
CA ILE A 8 -8.38 4.83 -4.37
C ILE A 8 -9.16 5.77 -3.46
N VAL A 9 -10.25 5.28 -2.88
CA VAL A 9 -11.02 6.02 -1.88
C VAL A 9 -10.60 5.54 -0.51
N VAL A 10 -9.73 6.31 0.15
CA VAL A 10 -9.24 5.98 1.50
C VAL A 10 -10.32 6.27 2.52
N LYS A 11 -10.99 5.23 3.00
CA LYS A 11 -12.09 5.35 3.97
C LYS A 11 -11.63 5.46 5.41
N ASP A 12 -10.56 4.76 5.79
CA ASP A 12 -10.00 4.82 7.14
C ASP A 12 -8.60 5.43 7.08
N LYS A 13 -8.40 6.54 7.80
CA LYS A 13 -7.10 7.21 7.90
C LYS A 13 -6.01 6.29 8.44
N LYS A 14 -6.36 5.23 9.18
CA LYS A 14 -5.43 4.20 9.65
C LYS A 14 -4.84 3.38 8.50
N GLN A 15 -5.49 3.31 7.34
CA GLN A 15 -4.95 2.60 6.18
C GLN A 15 -3.69 3.29 5.62
N TYR A 16 -3.49 4.60 5.84
CA TYR A 16 -2.23 5.27 5.52
C TYR A 16 -1.04 4.72 6.33
N LEU A 17 -1.26 4.03 7.44
CA LEU A 17 -0.19 3.38 8.20
C LEU A 17 0.52 2.30 7.38
N TRP A 18 -0.15 1.68 6.40
CA TRP A 18 0.49 0.74 5.48
C TRP A 18 1.53 1.41 4.58
N LEU A 19 1.35 2.69 4.24
CA LEU A 19 2.34 3.46 3.49
C LEU A 19 3.55 3.88 4.35
N LEU A 20 3.43 3.88 5.68
CA LEU A 20 4.59 4.09 6.56
C LEU A 20 5.65 2.99 6.40
N ALA A 21 5.29 1.85 5.83
CA ALA A 21 6.26 0.81 5.47
C ALA A 21 7.35 1.34 4.52
N LEU A 22 7.05 2.32 3.65
CA LEU A 22 8.03 2.92 2.73
C LEU A 22 9.16 3.67 3.48
N PRO A 23 8.86 4.70 4.31
CA PRO A 23 9.91 5.38 5.07
C PRO A 23 10.57 4.47 6.12
N LEU A 24 9.82 3.55 6.75
CA LEU A 24 10.40 2.61 7.72
C LEU A 24 11.33 1.59 7.06
N GLY A 25 10.97 1.09 5.88
CA GLY A 25 11.81 0.19 5.09
C GLY A 25 13.09 0.89 4.62
N LEU A 26 12.99 2.14 4.15
CA LEU A 26 14.15 2.95 3.80
C LEU A 26 15.06 3.20 5.01
N LEU A 27 14.47 3.53 6.16
CA LEU A 27 15.22 3.74 7.40
C LEU A 27 15.93 2.47 7.85
N LYS A 28 15.25 1.31 7.82
CA LYS A 28 15.87 0.00 8.10
C LYS A 28 17.03 -0.28 7.16
N ALA A 29 16.84 -0.02 5.86
CA ALA A 29 17.86 -0.26 4.85
C ALA A 29 19.14 0.54 5.12
N ILE A 30 19.00 1.84 5.41
CA ILE A 30 20.12 2.74 5.69
C ILE A 30 20.80 2.41 7.03
N LEU A 31 20.03 2.13 8.08
CA LEU A 31 20.58 1.92 9.41
C LEU A 31 21.21 0.53 9.57
N PHE A 32 20.63 -0.50 8.97
CA PHE A 32 21.00 -1.89 9.25
C PHE A 32 21.46 -2.66 8.01
N ASP A 33 20.67 -2.64 6.93
CA ASP A 33 20.88 -3.60 5.83
C ASP A 33 22.18 -3.34 5.07
N ILE A 34 22.55 -2.09 4.82
CA ILE A 34 23.80 -1.74 4.10
C ILE A 34 25.08 -2.07 4.89
N HIS A 35 24.96 -2.28 6.20
CA HIS A 35 26.09 -2.59 7.07
C HIS A 35 26.24 -4.10 7.32
N ASP A 36 25.27 -4.93 6.86
CA ASP A 36 25.27 -6.38 7.03
C ASP A 36 26.13 -7.07 5.95
N LYS A 37 26.86 -8.12 6.33
CA LYS A 37 27.64 -8.95 5.39
C LYS A 37 26.76 -9.65 4.35
N GLN A 38 25.48 -9.84 4.66
CA GLN A 38 24.45 -10.37 3.77
C GLN A 38 23.50 -9.27 3.28
N MET A 39 24.02 -8.06 3.04
CA MET A 39 23.27 -6.88 2.59
C MET A 39 22.21 -7.20 1.52
N PHE A 40 22.55 -7.98 0.51
CA PHE A 40 21.60 -8.32 -0.56
C PHE A 40 20.36 -9.06 -0.05
N ASN A 41 20.53 -10.07 0.80
CA ASN A 41 19.42 -10.82 1.39
C ASN A 41 18.57 -9.93 2.30
N ARG A 42 19.22 -9.07 3.10
CA ARG A 42 18.54 -8.13 4.00
C ARG A 42 17.72 -7.08 3.27
N LEU A 43 18.28 -6.50 2.20
CA LEU A 43 17.57 -5.57 1.33
C LEU A 43 16.40 -6.25 0.61
N PHE A 44 16.60 -7.48 0.13
CA PHE A 44 15.54 -8.26 -0.48
C PHE A 44 14.37 -8.51 0.50
N GLU A 45 14.67 -8.93 1.74
CA GLU A 45 13.68 -9.05 2.82
C GLU A 45 12.90 -7.74 3.03
N THR A 46 13.60 -6.61 3.13
CA THR A 46 13.00 -5.28 3.30
C THR A 46 12.06 -4.93 2.14
N VAL A 47 12.52 -5.11 0.91
CA VAL A 47 11.72 -4.80 -0.29
C VAL A 47 10.47 -5.67 -0.34
N MET A 48 10.59 -6.97 -0.06
CA MET A 48 9.45 -7.89 -0.03
C MET A 48 8.39 -7.46 1.00
N VAL A 49 8.80 -7.08 2.21
CA VAL A 49 7.89 -6.60 3.25
C VAL A 49 7.19 -5.31 2.82
N VAL A 50 7.93 -4.35 2.25
CA VAL A 50 7.36 -3.09 1.75
C VAL A 50 6.35 -3.35 0.64
N MET A 51 6.65 -4.24 -0.31
CA MET A 51 5.73 -4.60 -1.39
C MET A 51 4.44 -5.22 -0.86
N VAL A 52 4.51 -6.08 0.17
CA VAL A 52 3.33 -6.66 0.81
C VAL A 52 2.47 -5.57 1.48
N CYS A 53 3.07 -4.63 2.20
CA CYS A 53 2.35 -3.51 2.81
C CYS A 53 1.69 -2.60 1.75
N VAL A 54 2.39 -2.29 0.66
CA VAL A 54 1.84 -1.52 -0.47
C VAL A 54 0.70 -2.28 -1.15
N TYR A 55 0.84 -3.58 -1.35
CA TYR A 55 -0.23 -4.42 -1.89
C TYR A 55 -1.48 -4.36 -1.00
N PHE A 56 -1.34 -4.51 0.33
CA PHE A 56 -2.46 -4.40 1.25
C PHE A 56 -3.06 -3.00 1.26
N PHE A 57 -2.24 -1.95 1.21
CA PHE A 57 -2.72 -0.58 1.05
C PHE A 57 -3.61 -0.46 -0.19
N ILE A 58 -3.11 -0.85 -1.36
CA ILE A 58 -3.88 -0.77 -2.61
C ILE A 58 -5.14 -1.65 -2.51
N ARG A 59 -5.02 -2.89 -2.03
CA ARG A 59 -6.16 -3.83 -1.94
C ARG A 59 -7.28 -3.28 -1.05
N PHE A 60 -6.96 -2.76 0.13
CA PHE A 60 -7.96 -2.23 1.06
C PHE A 60 -8.60 -0.92 0.56
N ASN A 61 -7.89 -0.13 -0.23
CA ASN A 61 -8.38 1.16 -0.72
C ASN A 61 -9.03 1.10 -2.11
N SER A 62 -8.67 0.11 -2.94
CA SER A 62 -9.25 -0.08 -4.29
C SER A 62 -10.42 -1.06 -4.32
N TYR A 63 -10.50 -2.02 -3.40
CA TYR A 63 -11.64 -2.94 -3.28
C TYR A 63 -12.60 -2.54 -2.16
N SER A 64 -12.78 -1.23 -1.94
CA SER A 64 -13.77 -0.73 -0.99
C SER A 64 -15.18 -1.27 -1.32
N GLN A 65 -15.48 -1.61 -2.58
CA GLN A 65 -16.75 -2.23 -3.01
C GLN A 65 -17.03 -3.61 -2.41
N PHE A 66 -16.00 -4.42 -2.16
CA PHE A 66 -16.15 -5.76 -1.57
C PHE A 66 -16.49 -5.71 -0.07
N TYR A 67 -16.13 -4.60 0.59
CA TYR A 67 -16.31 -4.40 2.04
C TYR A 67 -17.27 -3.25 2.38
N ASN A 68 -17.87 -2.61 1.36
CA ASN A 68 -18.85 -1.54 1.50
C ASN A 68 -20.09 -1.87 0.66
N PRO A 69 -21.17 -2.35 1.29
CA PRO A 69 -22.44 -2.63 0.61
C PRO A 69 -22.99 -1.41 -0.16
N ASN A 70 -22.64 -0.20 0.27
CA ASN A 70 -23.07 1.07 -0.30
C ASN A 70 -22.09 1.67 -1.32
N HIS A 71 -21.11 0.91 -1.82
CA HIS A 71 -20.24 1.43 -2.87
C HIS A 71 -21.04 1.51 -4.18
N PRO A 72 -21.00 2.64 -4.91
CA PRO A 72 -21.67 2.74 -6.20
C PRO A 72 -21.14 1.64 -7.11
N LYS A 73 -22.05 0.79 -7.56
CA LYS A 73 -21.75 -0.29 -8.50
C LYS A 73 -21.61 0.32 -9.89
N PRO A 74 -20.91 -0.35 -10.83
CA PRO A 74 -20.82 0.11 -12.21
C PRO A 74 -22.19 0.40 -12.87
N ASN A 75 -23.25 -0.26 -12.40
CA ASN A 75 -24.62 -0.08 -12.88
C ASN A 75 -25.42 1.05 -12.19
N ASP A 76 -24.87 1.69 -11.15
CA ASP A 76 -25.54 2.75 -10.39
C ASP A 76 -25.31 4.14 -10.98
N VAL A 77 -24.42 4.26 -11.99
CA VAL A 77 -24.15 5.51 -12.69
C VAL A 77 -24.98 5.51 -13.98
N LYS A 78 -26.10 6.24 -13.98
CA LYS A 78 -26.85 6.63 -15.18
C LYS A 78 -26.37 7.98 -15.71
#